data_AF-A0A1A8M7G6-F1
#
_entry.id   AF-A0A1A8M7G6-F1
#
_cell.length_a   1.000
_cell.length_b   1.000
_cell.length_c   1.000
_cell.angle_alpha   90.00
_cell.angle_beta   90.00
_cell.angle_gamma   90.00
#
_symmetry.space_group_name_H-M   'P 1'
#
loop_
_entity.id
_entity.type
_entity.pdbx_description
1 polymer ?
#
loop_
_entity_poly.entity_id
_entity_poly.type
_entity_poly.pdbx_seq_one_letter_code
_entity_poly.pdbx_strand_id
1 'polypeptide(L)'
;KLPSIPQVLSPEFPSLLKLMMHPDPTRRPSASDLIKHPVLLTAARMSADQLRVELNAEKFKNALLQKELKKAQLARAAAEEKVLSTDRILTRSTVQSHPRSSRLIGKKMNRSVSLTIY
;
A
#
# COMPACT_ATOMS: atom_id res chain seq x y z
N LYS A 1 -8.98 -12.22 41.22
CA LYS A 1 -8.08 -13.32 40.76
C LYS A 1 -7.53 -12.92 39.41
N LEU A 2 -6.21 -13.05 39.19
CA LEU A 2 -5.61 -12.74 37.89
C LEU A 2 -5.97 -13.81 36.85
N PRO A 3 -6.12 -13.45 35.55
CA PRO A 3 -6.38 -14.41 34.49
C PRO A 3 -5.18 -15.35 34.31
N SER A 4 -5.46 -16.62 33.99
CA SER A 4 -4.43 -17.62 33.72
C SER A 4 -3.74 -17.30 32.39
N ILE A 5 -2.48 -16.90 32.45
CA ILE A 5 -1.66 -16.69 31.26
C ILE A 5 -1.16 -18.07 30.79
N PRO A 6 -1.35 -18.45 29.51
CA PRO A 6 -0.78 -19.67 28.97
C PRO A 6 0.75 -19.66 29.12
N GLN A 7 1.30 -20.55 29.96
CA GLN A 7 2.75 -20.66 30.20
C GLN A 7 3.46 -21.53 29.15
N VAL A 8 2.97 -21.55 27.91
CA VAL A 8 3.62 -22.33 26.85
C VAL A 8 4.84 -21.55 26.36
N LEU A 9 6.00 -21.90 26.93
CA LEU A 9 7.28 -21.37 26.51
C LEU A 9 7.75 -22.09 25.24
N SER A 10 8.44 -21.38 24.35
CA SER A 10 9.12 -22.04 23.22
C SER A 10 10.17 -23.02 23.77
N PRO A 11 10.44 -24.14 23.08
CA PRO A 11 11.34 -25.18 23.60
C PRO A 11 12.76 -24.66 23.90
N GLU A 12 13.18 -23.61 23.20
CA GLU A 12 14.52 -23.01 23.34
C GLU A 12 14.62 -21.96 24.46
N PHE A 13 13.48 -21.44 24.94
CA PHE A 13 13.47 -20.38 25.96
C PHE A 13 13.93 -20.85 27.35
N PRO A 14 13.58 -22.05 27.85
CA PRO A 14 14.14 -22.58 29.09
C PRO A 14 15.68 -22.70 29.08
N SER A 15 16.28 -23.02 27.93
CA SER A 15 17.74 -23.09 27.78
C SER A 15 18.38 -21.70 27.96
N LEU A 16 17.76 -20.66 27.40
CA LEU A 16 18.19 -19.27 27.60
C LEU A 16 18.07 -18.85 29.07
N LEU A 17 16.97 -19.20 29.75
CA LEU A 17 16.80 -18.88 31.18
C LEU A 17 17.90 -19.50 32.05
N LYS A 18 18.29 -20.74 31.78
CA LYS A 18 19.42 -21.40 32.47
C LYS A 18 20.73 -20.65 32.25
N LEU A 19 20.97 -20.14 31.04
CA LEU A 19 22.14 -19.34 30.71
C LEU A 19 22.15 -18.00 31.48
N MET A 20 20.98 -17.34 31.59
CA MET A 20 20.83 -16.08 32.33
C MET A 20 21.00 -16.25 33.85
N MET A 21 20.57 -17.38 34.40
CA MET A 21 20.64 -17.69 35.84
C MET A 21 21.92 -18.45 36.23
N HIS A 22 22.97 -18.38 35.42
CA HIS A 22 24.21 -19.11 35.69
C HIS A 22 24.82 -18.71 37.06
N PRO A 23 25.29 -19.64 37.90
CA PRO A 23 25.81 -19.32 39.24
C PRO A 23 27.04 -18.40 39.19
N ASP A 24 27.95 -18.66 38.26
CA ASP A 24 29.07 -17.77 37.96
C ASP A 24 28.58 -16.56 37.11
N PRO A 25 28.74 -15.32 37.61
CA PRO A 25 28.27 -14.11 36.92
C PRO A 25 29.03 -13.82 35.62
N THR A 26 30.28 -14.27 35.48
CA THR A 26 31.10 -14.02 34.29
C THR A 26 30.62 -14.83 33.07
N ARG A 27 29.88 -15.92 33.32
CA ARG A 27 29.26 -16.77 32.30
C ARG A 27 27.85 -16.35 31.91
N ARG A 28 27.26 -15.38 32.62
CA ARG A 28 25.94 -14.86 32.27
C ARG A 28 26.06 -14.00 31.01
N PRO A 29 25.09 -14.08 30.10
CA PRO A 29 25.07 -13.25 28.90
C PRO A 29 24.85 -11.80 29.29
N SER A 30 25.56 -10.88 28.63
CA SER A 30 25.32 -9.45 28.78
C SER A 30 24.00 -9.05 28.10
N ALA A 31 23.51 -7.83 28.38
CA ALA A 31 22.34 -7.29 27.69
C ALA A 31 22.55 -7.25 26.15
N SER A 32 23.76 -6.93 25.70
CA SER A 32 24.12 -6.96 24.27
C SER A 32 24.09 -8.36 23.66
N ASP A 33 24.41 -9.40 24.43
CA ASP A 33 24.37 -10.78 23.96
C ASP A 33 22.92 -11.28 23.85
N LEU A 34 22.07 -10.89 24.81
CA LEU A 34 20.63 -11.21 24.79
C LEU A 34 19.93 -10.63 23.57
N ILE A 35 20.22 -9.38 23.20
CA ILE A 35 19.65 -8.74 22.00
C ILE A 35 20.04 -9.49 20.71
N LYS A 36 21.16 -10.20 20.71
CA LYS A 36 21.64 -11.00 19.58
C LYS A 36 21.24 -12.47 19.67
N HIS A 37 20.58 -12.90 20.75
CA HIS A 37 20.27 -14.30 20.97
C HIS A 37 19.09 -14.73 20.07
N PRO A 38 19.19 -15.85 19.33
CA PRO A 38 18.19 -16.26 18.32
C PRO A 38 16.79 -16.53 18.90
N VAL A 39 16.71 -16.86 20.19
CA VAL A 39 15.43 -17.05 20.89
C VAL A 39 14.67 -15.74 21.09
N LEU A 40 15.39 -14.61 21.24
CA LEU A 40 14.81 -13.28 21.44
C LEU A 40 14.72 -12.50 20.12
N LEU A 41 15.62 -12.77 19.18
CA LEU A 41 15.57 -12.22 17.82
C LEU A 41 14.46 -12.87 17.00
N THR A 42 13.29 -12.27 17.01
CA THR A 42 12.17 -12.64 16.12
C THR A 42 12.52 -12.45 14.64
N ALA A 43 13.30 -11.42 14.31
CA ALA A 43 13.71 -11.11 12.93
C ALA A 43 14.85 -12.00 12.37
N ALA A 44 15.67 -12.62 13.23
CA ALA A 44 16.81 -13.43 12.79
C ALA A 44 16.45 -14.89 12.47
N ARG A 45 15.16 -15.26 12.54
CA ARG A 45 14.71 -16.59 12.15
C ARG A 45 14.87 -16.84 10.64
N MET A 46 14.98 -15.78 9.84
CA MET A 46 15.19 -15.91 8.41
C MET A 46 16.67 -15.80 8.07
N SER A 47 17.21 -16.80 7.38
CA SER A 47 18.57 -16.73 6.85
C SER A 47 18.70 -15.63 5.81
N ALA A 48 19.92 -15.14 5.57
CA ALA A 48 20.18 -14.14 4.53
C ALA A 48 19.66 -14.59 3.15
N ASP A 49 19.71 -15.89 2.86
CA ASP A 49 19.22 -16.44 1.60
C ASP A 49 17.69 -16.49 1.55
N GLN A 50 17.02 -16.81 2.66
CA GLN A 50 15.56 -16.72 2.76
C GLN A 50 15.10 -15.27 2.55
N LEU A 51 15.76 -14.30 3.18
CA LEU A 51 15.45 -12.87 3.00
C LEU A 51 15.63 -12.41 1.54
N ARG A 52 16.64 -12.93 0.82
CA ARG A 52 16.83 -12.62 -0.61
C ARG A 52 15.70 -13.17 -1.47
N VAL A 53 15.25 -14.40 -1.19
CA VAL A 53 14.13 -15.03 -1.91
C VAL A 53 12.85 -14.23 -1.68
N GLU A 54 12.54 -13.90 -0.41
CA GLU A 54 11.38 -13.09 -0.03
C GLU A 54 11.41 -11.72 -0.74
N LEU A 55 12.58 -11.05 -0.72
CA LEU A 55 12.76 -9.75 -1.36
C LEU A 55 12.54 -9.81 -2.87
N ASN A 56 13.02 -10.87 -3.54
CA ASN A 56 12.82 -11.04 -4.96
C ASN A 56 11.35 -11.31 -5.31
N ALA A 57 10.66 -12.11 -4.49
CA ALA A 57 9.22 -12.35 -4.66
C ALA A 57 8.43 -11.04 -4.54
N GLU A 58 8.74 -10.20 -3.55
CA GLU A 58 8.04 -8.93 -3.36
C GLU A 58 8.35 -7.91 -4.45
N LYS A 59 9.60 -7.88 -4.96
CA LYS A 59 9.98 -7.07 -6.13
C LYS A 59 9.21 -7.49 -7.37
N PHE A 60 9.09 -8.79 -7.63
CA PHE A 60 8.34 -9.30 -8.77
C PHE A 60 6.86 -8.93 -8.69
N LYS A 61 6.24 -9.11 -7.53
CA LYS A 61 4.85 -8.71 -7.27
C LYS A 61 4.64 -7.22 -7.50
N ASN A 62 5.53 -6.37 -7.00
CA ASN A 62 5.46 -4.92 -7.24
C ASN A 62 5.58 -4.56 -8.72
N ALA A 63 6.51 -5.19 -9.46
CA ALA A 63 6.66 -4.96 -10.89
C ALA A 63 5.40 -5.36 -11.68
N LEU A 64 4.76 -6.47 -11.31
CA LEU A 64 3.52 -6.91 -11.91
C LEU A 64 2.39 -5.90 -11.66
N LEU A 65 2.20 -5.48 -10.41
CA LEU A 65 1.19 -4.50 -10.02
C LEU A 65 1.40 -3.14 -10.72
N GLN A 66 2.64 -2.67 -10.83
CA GLN A 66 2.96 -1.43 -11.56
C GLN A 66 2.58 -1.52 -13.04
N LYS A 67 2.79 -2.68 -13.68
CA LYS A 67 2.40 -2.91 -15.07
C LYS A 67 0.88 -2.88 -15.24
N GLU A 68 0.15 -3.51 -14.34
CA GLU A 68 -1.32 -3.50 -14.34
C GLU A 68 -1.88 -2.10 -14.09
N LEU A 69 -1.32 -1.37 -13.12
CA LEU A 69 -1.69 0.00 -12.83
C LEU A 69 -1.51 0.91 -14.04
N LYS A 70 -0.37 0.79 -14.75
CA LYS A 70 -0.14 1.55 -15.99
C LYS A 70 -1.18 1.23 -17.07
N LYS A 71 -1.55 -0.05 -17.24
CA LYS A 71 -2.62 -0.44 -18.18
C LYS A 71 -3.97 0.16 -17.78
N ALA A 72 -4.33 0.11 -16.51
CA ALA A 72 -5.57 0.68 -16.00
C ALA A 72 -5.63 2.21 -16.21
N GLN A 73 -4.52 2.91 -15.97
CA GLN A 73 -4.41 4.35 -16.24
C GLN A 73 -4.59 4.68 -17.72
N LEU A 74 -3.96 3.91 -18.62
CA LEU A 74 -4.12 4.11 -20.07
C LEU A 74 -5.56 3.85 -20.52
N ALA A 75 -6.19 2.78 -20.04
CA ALA A 75 -7.59 2.48 -20.35
C ALA A 75 -8.53 3.59 -19.86
N ARG A 76 -8.29 4.12 -18.66
CA ARG A 76 -9.04 5.25 -18.11
C ARG A 76 -8.87 6.51 -18.97
N ALA A 77 -7.64 6.86 -19.33
CA ALA A 77 -7.38 8.03 -20.18
C ALA A 77 -8.06 7.91 -21.56
N ALA A 78 -8.03 6.72 -22.17
CA ALA A 78 -8.72 6.46 -23.43
C ALA A 78 -10.25 6.58 -23.28
N ALA A 79 -10.83 6.08 -22.18
CA ALA A 79 -12.26 6.23 -21.91
C ALA A 79 -12.66 7.70 -21.73
N GLU A 80 -11.86 8.48 -20.99
CA GLU A 80 -12.09 9.93 -20.80
C GLU A 80 -12.03 10.70 -22.14
N GLU A 81 -11.09 10.35 -23.05
CA GLU A 81 -11.03 10.95 -24.40
C GLU A 81 -12.29 10.64 -25.24
N LYS A 82 -12.82 9.42 -25.13
CA LYS A 82 -14.06 9.03 -25.85
C LYS A 82 -15.30 9.74 -25.32
N VAL A 83 -15.37 10.00 -24.01
CA VAL A 83 -16.44 10.82 -23.43
C VAL A 83 -16.36 12.26 -23.95
N LEU A 84 -15.18 12.88 -23.96
CA LEU A 84 -15.00 14.24 -24.47
C LEU A 84 -15.30 14.34 -25.99
N SER A 85 -14.97 13.30 -26.75
CA SER A 85 -15.23 13.24 -28.20
C SER A 85 -16.71 13.08 -28.53
N THR A 86 -17.45 12.27 -27.76
CA THR A 86 -18.89 12.07 -27.95
C THR A 86 -19.71 13.29 -27.53
N ASP A 87 -19.30 14.00 -26.47
CA ASP A 87 -19.90 15.27 -26.06
C ASP A 87 -19.73 16.37 -27.13
N ARG A 88 -18.59 16.35 -27.83
CA ARG A 88 -18.32 17.20 -29.01
C ARG A 88 -19.15 16.84 -30.25
N ILE A 89 -19.60 15.59 -30.37
CA ILE A 89 -20.46 15.14 -31.49
C ILE A 89 -21.94 15.43 -31.19
N LEU A 90 -22.41 15.26 -29.94
CA LEU A 90 -23.77 15.64 -29.55
C LEU A 90 -24.03 17.15 -29.72
N THR A 91 -23.01 17.99 -29.47
CA THR A 91 -23.10 19.45 -29.69
C THR A 91 -22.98 19.89 -31.15
N ARG A 92 -22.74 18.95 -32.09
CA ARG A 92 -22.62 19.22 -33.54
C ARG A 92 -23.86 18.76 -34.32
N SER A 93 -25.05 19.01 -33.77
CA SER A 93 -26.28 18.98 -34.54
C SER A 93 -26.70 20.42 -34.90
N THR A 94 -26.94 20.62 -36.20
CA THR A 94 -27.55 21.79 -36.88
C THR A 94 -26.79 23.12 -36.93
N VAL A 95 -25.71 23.17 -37.74
CA VAL A 95 -25.37 24.40 -38.51
C VAL A 95 -26.12 24.39 -39.83
N GLN A 96 -27.44 24.50 -39.75
CA GLN A 96 -28.30 24.89 -40.87
C GLN A 96 -29.60 25.48 -40.28
N SER A 97 -29.65 26.79 -40.14
CA SER A 97 -30.79 27.61 -40.56
C SER A 97 -30.60 29.07 -40.11
N HIS A 98 -30.55 29.94 -41.11
CA HIS A 98 -31.21 31.24 -41.24
C HIS A 98 -31.25 32.25 -40.06
N PRO A 99 -31.06 33.56 -40.37
CA PRO A 99 -31.09 34.62 -39.39
C PRO A 99 -32.54 35.02 -39.09
N ARG A 100 -32.96 35.02 -37.82
CA ARG A 100 -33.98 35.94 -37.29
C ARG A 100 -34.16 35.83 -35.77
N SER A 101 -33.92 36.98 -35.14
CA SER A 101 -34.52 37.52 -33.91
C SER A 101 -34.77 36.63 -32.68
N SER A 102 -34.20 37.13 -31.57
CA SER A 102 -34.90 37.33 -30.29
C SER A 102 -35.28 36.10 -29.43
N ARG A 103 -34.30 35.69 -28.61
CA ARG A 103 -34.36 35.28 -27.19
C ARG A 103 -35.76 35.14 -26.56
N LEU A 104 -36.02 34.04 -25.82
CA LEU A 104 -37.10 34.05 -24.81
C LEU A 104 -36.85 33.41 -23.42
N ILE A 105 -35.84 32.58 -23.12
CA ILE A 105 -35.57 32.13 -21.72
C ILE A 105 -34.12 31.61 -21.53
N GLY A 106 -33.53 31.87 -20.36
CA GLY A 106 -32.39 31.11 -19.78
C GLY A 106 -30.98 31.54 -20.19
N LYS A 107 -30.40 32.54 -19.52
CA LYS A 107 -28.99 32.91 -19.70
C LYS A 107 -28.03 31.92 -19.00
N LYS A 108 -26.95 31.59 -19.69
CA LYS A 108 -25.69 30.97 -19.25
C LYS A 108 -25.34 31.25 -17.78
N MET A 109 -25.26 30.19 -16.96
CA MET A 109 -24.72 30.24 -15.59
C MET A 109 -23.24 29.82 -15.62
N ASN A 110 -22.31 30.72 -15.28
CA ASN A 110 -20.93 30.34 -15.00
C ASN A 110 -20.87 29.80 -13.56
N ARG A 111 -20.92 28.48 -13.37
CA ARG A 111 -20.63 27.87 -12.07
C ARG A 111 -19.12 27.79 -11.89
N SER A 112 -18.59 28.47 -10.88
CA SER A 112 -17.20 28.33 -10.45
C SER A 112 -16.96 26.94 -9.87
N VAL A 113 -15.80 26.35 -10.17
CA VAL A 113 -15.33 25.10 -9.59
C VAL A 113 -14.30 25.42 -8.51
N SER A 114 -14.51 24.95 -7.28
CA SER A 114 -13.53 25.03 -6.20
C SER A 114 -12.77 23.71 -6.11
N LEU A 115 -11.44 23.77 -6.25
CA LEU A 115 -10.55 22.61 -6.06
C LEU A 115 -10.09 22.57 -4.59
N THR A 116 -10.34 21.46 -3.91
CA THR A 116 -9.76 21.17 -2.59
C THR A 116 -8.67 20.11 -2.77
N ILE A 117 -7.45 20.44 -2.33
CA ILE A 117 -6.29 19.56 -2.35
C ILE A 117 -6.05 19.13 -0.89
N TYR A 118 -5.94 17.82 -0.65
CA TYR A 118 -5.52 17.22 0.62
C TYR A 118 -4.06 16.79 0.55
#